data_AF-A0A443RZ68-F1
#
_entry.id   AF-A0A443RZ68-F1
#
_cell.length_a   1.000
_cell.length_b   1.000
_cell.length_c   1.000
_cell.angle_alpha   90.00
_cell.angle_beta   90.00
_cell.angle_gamma   90.00
#
_symmetry.space_group_name_H-M   'P 1'
#
loop_
_entity.id
_entity.type
_entity.pdbx_description
1 polymer ?
#
loop_
_entity_poly.entity_id
_entity_poly.type
_entity_poly.pdbx_seq_one_letter_code
_entity_poly.pdbx_strand_id
1 'polypeptide(L)'
;NWVLTYFILKSDGFPTYHLANVVDDNDMKVTHVLRGAEWLGSTTLHIMLYNAFEWNAPQFAHLPLIINKDGSKLSKRTDGFRVDFLRQSGYLPKAILNFLRSFGGGFQDFKSDSIYSLEEMIASFNPKYIVDHPAKIDFDKLHFYSSKVTKEHVINNLPSLVTLLRSLIVKSFGENVASQFSDDYLKFVLNWSKASAIST
;
A
#
# COMPACT_ATOMS: atom_id res chain seq x y z
N ASN A 1 -0.21 28.16 -33.33
CA ASN A 1 -1.06 28.11 -32.12
C ASN A 1 -1.92 26.86 -32.14
N TRP A 2 -1.51 25.83 -31.42
CA TRP A 2 -2.37 24.66 -31.17
C TRP A 2 -3.22 24.97 -29.93
N VAL A 3 -4.53 25.13 -30.12
CA VAL A 3 -5.48 25.23 -29.00
C VAL A 3 -5.89 23.80 -28.66
N LEU A 4 -5.32 23.26 -27.58
CA LEU A 4 -5.80 22.00 -27.01
C LEU A 4 -7.12 22.27 -26.29
N THR A 5 -8.18 21.58 -26.70
CA THR A 5 -9.50 21.67 -26.07
C THR A 5 -9.73 20.42 -25.22
N TYR A 6 -10.10 20.60 -23.96
CA TYR A 6 -10.42 19.51 -23.04
C TYR A 6 -11.91 19.51 -22.70
N PHE A 7 -12.54 18.33 -22.74
CA PHE A 7 -13.91 18.16 -22.25
C PHE A 7 -13.91 18.04 -20.73
N ILE A 8 -14.49 19.03 -20.06
CA ILE A 8 -14.56 19.09 -18.58
C ILE A 8 -15.98 18.84 -18.03
N LEU A 9 -17.00 18.99 -18.87
CA LEU A 9 -18.40 18.69 -18.57
C LEU A 9 -18.99 17.85 -19.71
N LYS A 10 -19.72 16.79 -19.38
CA LYS A 10 -20.40 15.94 -20.35
C LYS A 10 -21.76 16.53 -20.74
N SER A 11 -22.31 16.08 -21.87
CA SER A 11 -23.63 16.53 -22.36
C SER A 11 -24.79 16.14 -21.44
N ASP A 12 -24.60 15.13 -20.59
CA ASP A 12 -25.54 14.70 -19.55
C ASP A 12 -25.52 15.59 -18.30
N GLY A 13 -24.72 16.66 -18.30
CA GLY A 13 -24.56 17.59 -17.18
C GLY A 13 -23.61 17.11 -16.08
N PHE A 14 -23.02 15.91 -16.20
CA PHE A 14 -22.08 15.41 -15.20
C PHE A 14 -20.64 15.89 -15.49
N PRO A 15 -19.87 16.29 -14.45
CA PRO A 15 -18.47 16.67 -14.62
C PRO A 15 -17.62 15.47 -15.06
N THR A 16 -16.53 15.76 -15.77
CA THR A 16 -15.44 14.78 -15.91
C THR A 16 -14.59 14.77 -14.64
N TYR A 17 -13.69 13.79 -14.54
CA TYR A 17 -12.74 13.71 -13.43
C TYR A 17 -11.97 15.03 -13.22
N HIS A 18 -11.57 15.71 -14.30
CA HIS A 18 -10.76 16.92 -14.18
C HIS A 18 -11.49 18.08 -13.50
N LEU A 19 -12.77 18.28 -13.85
CA LEU A 19 -13.58 19.32 -13.24
C LEU A 19 -13.93 18.96 -11.80
N ALA A 20 -14.43 17.75 -11.56
CA ALA A 20 -14.82 17.28 -10.24
C ALA A 20 -13.62 17.36 -9.26
N ASN A 21 -12.46 16.84 -9.66
CA ASN A 21 -11.27 16.83 -8.79
C ASN A 21 -10.82 18.25 -8.38
N VAL A 22 -10.75 19.20 -9.33
CA VAL A 22 -10.30 20.57 -9.00
C VAL A 22 -11.31 21.30 -8.11
N VAL A 23 -12.61 21.13 -8.39
CA VAL A 23 -13.68 21.73 -7.59
C VAL A 23 -13.68 21.15 -6.17
N ASP A 24 -13.63 19.83 -6.04
CA ASP A 24 -13.64 19.15 -4.75
C ASP A 24 -12.37 19.45 -3.94
N ASP A 25 -11.18 19.43 -4.55
CA ASP A 25 -9.93 19.74 -3.86
C ASP A 25 -9.92 21.19 -3.35
N ASN A 26 -10.50 22.13 -4.10
CA ASN A 26 -10.67 23.51 -3.66
C ASN A 26 -11.69 23.65 -2.51
N ASP A 27 -12.89 23.08 -2.67
CA ASP A 27 -13.97 23.15 -1.67
C ASP A 27 -13.56 22.50 -0.34
N MET A 28 -12.84 21.37 -0.41
CA MET A 28 -12.29 20.65 0.73
C MET A 28 -10.98 21.24 1.26
N LYS A 29 -10.48 22.34 0.67
CA LYS A 29 -9.28 23.08 1.09
C LYS A 29 -8.02 22.19 1.13
N VAL A 30 -7.86 21.33 0.14
CA VAL A 30 -6.68 20.48 -0.01
C VAL A 30 -5.45 21.37 -0.22
N THR A 31 -4.42 21.16 0.60
CA THR A 31 -3.17 21.93 0.52
C THR A 31 -2.08 21.20 -0.26
N HIS A 32 -2.07 19.86 -0.21
CA HIS A 32 -1.09 19.00 -0.85
C HIS A 32 -1.80 17.81 -1.50
N VAL A 33 -1.54 17.58 -2.78
CA VAL A 33 -2.04 16.44 -3.54
C VAL A 33 -0.89 15.46 -3.77
N LEU A 34 -0.93 14.33 -3.07
CA LEU A 34 -0.02 13.20 -3.27
C LEU A 34 -0.73 12.12 -4.07
N ARG A 35 -0.29 11.87 -5.31
CA ARG A 35 -0.94 10.91 -6.22
C ARG A 35 0.07 10.21 -7.11
N GLY A 36 -0.30 9.10 -7.75
CA GLY A 36 0.62 8.36 -8.63
C GLY A 36 1.09 9.18 -9.84
N ALA A 37 2.32 8.92 -10.30
CA ALA A 37 2.94 9.60 -11.43
C ALA A 37 2.19 9.41 -12.77
N GLU A 38 1.27 8.45 -12.88
CA GLU A 38 0.35 8.35 -14.02
C GLU A 38 -0.53 9.59 -14.20
N TRP A 39 -0.74 10.37 -13.15
CA TRP A 39 -1.52 11.61 -13.17
C TRP A 39 -0.70 12.86 -13.48
N LEU A 40 0.62 12.72 -13.71
CA LEU A 40 1.51 13.87 -13.96
C LEU A 40 1.04 14.71 -15.15
N GLY A 41 0.66 14.06 -16.26
CA GLY A 41 0.16 14.75 -17.46
C GLY A 41 -1.15 15.51 -17.24
N SER A 42 -1.96 15.13 -16.24
CA SER A 42 -3.21 15.81 -15.90
C SER A 42 -3.00 17.07 -15.07
N THR A 43 -1.85 17.19 -14.38
CA THR A 43 -1.54 18.32 -13.49
C THR A 43 -1.56 19.65 -14.22
N THR A 44 -1.06 19.72 -15.45
CA THR A 44 -1.08 20.95 -16.25
C THR A 44 -2.51 21.43 -16.48
N LEU A 45 -3.43 20.52 -16.83
CA LEU A 45 -4.84 20.85 -16.99
C LEU A 45 -5.48 21.30 -15.67
N HIS A 46 -5.16 20.63 -14.56
CA HIS A 46 -5.66 21.02 -13.24
C HIS A 46 -5.20 22.43 -12.85
N ILE A 47 -3.92 22.76 -13.05
CA ILE A 47 -3.40 24.12 -12.80
C ILE A 47 -4.12 25.15 -13.68
N MET A 48 -4.37 24.84 -14.96
CA MET A 48 -5.14 25.72 -15.83
C MET A 48 -6.56 25.97 -15.32
N LEU A 49 -7.22 24.95 -14.77
CA LEU A 49 -8.55 25.09 -14.16
C LEU A 49 -8.50 25.94 -12.89
N TYR A 50 -7.55 25.71 -11.98
CA TYR A 50 -7.35 26.58 -10.81
C TYR A 50 -7.15 28.03 -11.23
N ASN A 51 -6.30 28.30 -12.23
CA ASN A 51 -6.09 29.65 -12.74
C ASN A 51 -7.36 30.25 -13.36
N ALA A 52 -8.14 29.46 -14.10
CA ALA A 52 -9.38 29.93 -14.72
C ALA A 52 -10.48 30.26 -13.69
N PHE A 53 -10.49 29.59 -12.54
CA PHE A 53 -11.36 29.90 -11.42
C PHE A 53 -10.77 30.95 -10.45
N GLU A 54 -9.58 31.47 -10.74
CA GLU A 54 -8.85 32.40 -9.87
C GLU A 54 -8.58 31.82 -8.46
N TRP A 55 -8.35 30.52 -8.40
CA TRP A 55 -8.07 29.77 -7.17
C TRP A 55 -6.58 29.44 -7.04
N ASN A 56 -6.11 29.27 -5.80
CA ASN A 56 -4.75 28.82 -5.53
C ASN A 56 -4.66 27.30 -5.64
N ALA A 57 -3.83 26.81 -6.56
CA ALA A 57 -3.59 25.39 -6.70
C ALA A 57 -2.83 24.81 -5.48
N PRO A 58 -3.11 23.56 -5.07
CA PRO A 58 -2.34 22.88 -4.03
C PRO A 58 -0.91 22.59 -4.49
N GLN A 59 -0.05 22.23 -3.54
CA GLN A 59 1.25 21.65 -3.87
C GLN A 59 1.07 20.21 -4.37
N PHE A 60 1.74 19.84 -5.45
CA PHE A 60 1.65 18.50 -6.03
C PHE A 60 2.91 17.69 -5.74
N ALA A 61 2.74 16.43 -5.37
CA ALA A 61 3.82 15.44 -5.30
C ALA A 61 3.37 14.14 -5.96
N HIS A 62 4.15 13.65 -6.92
CA HIS A 62 3.81 12.47 -7.71
C HIS A 62 4.59 11.26 -7.22
N LEU A 63 3.87 10.26 -6.73
CA LEU A 63 4.42 9.02 -6.19
C LEU A 63 4.91 8.10 -7.32
N PRO A 64 6.04 7.39 -7.13
CA PRO A 64 6.54 6.40 -8.08
C PRO A 64 5.49 5.40 -8.54
N LEU A 65 5.54 5.05 -9.82
CA LEU A 65 4.79 3.90 -10.32
C LEU A 65 5.38 2.61 -9.75
N ILE A 66 4.50 1.75 -9.24
CA ILE A 66 4.87 0.39 -8.86
C ILE A 66 4.85 -0.49 -10.12
N ILE A 67 5.96 -1.16 -10.40
CA ILE A 67 6.17 -2.00 -11.58
C ILE A 67 6.62 -3.40 -11.18
N ASN A 68 6.42 -4.37 -12.08
CA ASN A 68 6.92 -5.72 -11.93
C ASN A 68 8.46 -5.76 -11.96
N LYS A 69 9.08 -6.86 -11.46
CA LYS A 69 10.55 -7.04 -11.52
C LYS A 69 11.10 -6.93 -12.95
N ASP A 70 10.32 -7.36 -13.94
CA ASP A 70 10.63 -7.32 -15.37
C ASP A 70 10.48 -5.93 -16.01
N GLY A 71 9.99 -4.93 -15.28
CA GLY A 71 9.76 -3.57 -15.79
C GLY A 71 8.36 -3.31 -16.34
N SER A 72 7.53 -4.33 -16.48
CA SER A 72 6.15 -4.17 -16.96
C SER A 72 5.26 -3.49 -15.90
N LYS A 73 4.19 -2.83 -16.36
CA LYS A 73 3.20 -2.22 -15.45
C LYS A 73 2.55 -3.32 -14.60
N LEU A 74 2.37 -3.05 -13.31
CA LEU A 74 1.63 -3.92 -12.44
C LEU A 74 0.18 -4.06 -12.94
N SER A 75 -0.26 -5.29 -13.19
CA SER A 75 -1.61 -5.54 -13.71
C SER A 75 -2.58 -5.77 -12.55
N LYS A 76 -3.82 -5.29 -12.67
CA LYS A 76 -4.90 -5.59 -11.70
C LYS A 76 -5.21 -7.10 -11.61
N ARG A 77 -4.76 -7.89 -12.58
CA ARG A 77 -4.93 -9.35 -12.64
C ARG A 77 -3.81 -10.11 -11.94
N THR A 78 -2.77 -9.42 -11.48
CA THR A 78 -1.72 -10.02 -10.67
C THR A 78 -2.24 -10.11 -9.23
N ASP A 79 -2.83 -11.24 -8.87
CA ASP A 79 -3.53 -11.43 -7.59
C ASP A 79 -2.68 -11.05 -6.36
N GLY A 80 -1.35 -11.17 -6.47
CA GLY A 80 -0.41 -10.96 -5.36
C GLY A 80 -0.35 -9.55 -4.76
N PHE A 81 -0.85 -8.48 -5.40
CA PHE A 81 -0.72 -7.12 -4.86
C PHE A 81 -2.01 -6.50 -4.33
N ARG A 82 -3.15 -7.19 -4.47
CA ARG A 82 -4.42 -6.69 -3.96
C ARG A 82 -4.44 -6.76 -2.42
N VAL A 83 -4.81 -5.67 -1.75
CA VAL A 83 -4.85 -5.62 -0.28
C VAL A 83 -5.76 -6.69 0.31
N ASP A 84 -6.90 -6.96 -0.33
CA ASP A 84 -7.81 -8.03 0.10
C ASP A 84 -7.20 -9.42 -0.06
N PHE A 85 -6.45 -9.67 -1.15
CA PHE A 85 -5.71 -10.91 -1.34
C PHE A 85 -4.60 -11.09 -0.29
N LEU A 86 -3.81 -10.04 -0.03
CA LEU A 86 -2.77 -10.06 1.00
C LEU A 86 -3.35 -10.36 2.38
N ARG A 87 -4.44 -9.70 2.76
CA ARG A 87 -5.14 -9.95 4.03
C ARG A 87 -5.63 -11.40 4.11
N GLN A 88 -6.26 -11.88 3.05
CA GLN A 88 -6.79 -13.24 2.95
C GLN A 88 -5.69 -14.32 2.97
N SER A 89 -4.47 -13.96 2.61
CA SER A 89 -3.29 -14.83 2.63
C SER A 89 -2.59 -14.84 4.00
N GLY A 90 -3.12 -14.10 4.98
CA GLY A 90 -2.59 -14.08 6.35
C GLY A 90 -1.46 -13.08 6.60
N TYR A 91 -1.15 -12.19 5.66
CA TYR A 91 -0.16 -11.14 5.90
C TYR A 91 -0.66 -10.12 6.93
N LEU A 92 0.14 -9.88 7.97
CA LEU A 92 -0.18 -8.92 9.01
C LEU A 92 -0.05 -7.48 8.50
N PRO A 93 -0.91 -6.53 8.93
CA PRO A 93 -0.88 -5.14 8.47
C PRO A 93 0.50 -4.48 8.62
N LYS A 94 1.20 -4.72 9.74
CA LYS A 94 2.55 -4.18 9.98
C LYS A 94 3.56 -4.66 8.93
N ALA A 95 3.44 -5.90 8.44
CA ALA A 95 4.31 -6.43 7.38
C ALA A 95 4.02 -5.77 6.03
N ILE A 96 2.74 -5.59 5.70
CA ILE A 96 2.31 -4.91 4.47
C ILE A 96 2.79 -3.45 4.48
N LEU A 97 2.66 -2.74 5.61
CA LEU A 97 3.15 -1.35 5.72
C LEU A 97 4.67 -1.25 5.53
N ASN A 98 5.45 -2.11 6.18
CA ASN A 98 6.91 -2.14 6.00
C ASN A 98 7.31 -2.50 4.57
N PHE A 99 6.53 -3.35 3.90
CA PHE A 99 6.69 -3.65 2.47
C PHE A 99 6.39 -2.43 1.59
N LEU A 100 5.24 -1.79 1.76
CA LEU A 100 4.82 -0.62 0.97
C LEU A 100 5.78 0.57 1.13
N ARG A 101 6.34 0.76 2.33
CA ARG A 101 7.34 1.79 2.61
C ARG A 101 8.54 1.71 1.65
N SER A 102 8.90 0.52 1.20
CA SER A 102 10.07 0.30 0.32
C SER A 102 9.90 0.82 -1.11
N PHE A 103 8.74 1.41 -1.46
CA PHE A 103 8.42 1.90 -2.81
C PHE A 103 8.70 3.39 -3.02
N GLY A 104 9.62 3.99 -2.26
CA GLY A 104 10.14 5.32 -2.54
C GLY A 104 9.13 6.46 -2.31
N GLY A 105 8.15 6.23 -1.43
CA GLY A 105 7.05 7.15 -1.17
C GLY A 105 7.33 8.23 -0.13
N GLY A 106 8.58 8.61 0.17
CA GLY A 106 8.87 9.68 1.14
C GLY A 106 9.52 9.24 2.45
N PHE A 107 10.34 8.20 2.43
CA PHE A 107 11.04 7.68 3.62
C PHE A 107 12.54 7.55 3.35
N GLN A 108 13.39 8.06 4.26
CA GLN A 108 14.86 7.94 4.22
C GLN A 108 15.37 7.16 5.45
N ASP A 109 16.60 6.65 5.38
CA ASP A 109 17.36 6.08 6.51
C ASP A 109 16.75 4.84 7.18
N PHE A 110 15.81 4.19 6.49
CA PHE A 110 15.27 2.92 6.89
C PHE A 110 16.19 1.79 6.47
N LYS A 111 16.64 1.00 7.46
CA LYS A 111 17.36 -0.23 7.16
C LYS A 111 16.37 -1.23 6.58
N SER A 112 16.70 -1.76 5.40
CA SER A 112 15.83 -2.71 4.69
C SER A 112 15.52 -3.95 5.50
N ASP A 113 16.38 -4.31 6.44
CA ASP A 113 16.23 -5.46 7.33
C ASP A 113 15.39 -5.18 8.58
N SER A 114 14.98 -3.95 8.84
CA SER A 114 14.36 -3.55 10.11
C SER A 114 12.85 -3.39 9.98
N ILE A 115 12.13 -3.72 11.07
CA ILE A 115 10.67 -3.57 11.19
C ILE A 115 10.38 -2.32 11.99
N TYR A 116 9.45 -1.52 11.49
CA TYR A 116 9.07 -0.26 12.11
C TYR A 116 7.56 -0.23 12.36
N SER A 117 7.14 0.51 13.38
CA SER A 117 5.75 0.77 13.69
C SER A 117 5.17 1.84 12.75
N LEU A 118 3.84 1.97 12.75
CA LEU A 118 3.18 3.01 11.97
C LEU A 118 3.55 4.40 12.51
N GLU A 119 3.69 4.55 13.82
CA GLU A 119 4.06 5.79 14.51
C GLU A 119 5.46 6.23 14.11
N GLU A 120 6.42 5.30 14.04
CA GLU A 120 7.78 5.57 13.55
C GLU A 120 7.78 6.01 12.08
N MET A 121 6.93 5.39 11.25
CA MET A 121 6.75 5.80 9.85
C MET A 121 6.14 7.19 9.75
N ILE A 122 5.11 7.50 10.55
CA ILE A 122 4.47 8.82 10.57
C ILE A 122 5.49 9.90 10.98
N ALA A 123 6.28 9.65 12.03
CA ALA A 123 7.25 10.61 12.55
C ALA A 123 8.40 10.91 11.57
N SER A 124 8.68 9.99 10.65
CA SER A 124 9.79 10.08 9.70
C SER A 124 9.39 10.46 8.28
N PHE A 125 8.09 10.39 7.96
CA PHE A 125 7.59 10.69 6.62
C PHE A 125 7.96 12.11 6.21
N ASN A 126 8.56 12.25 5.03
CA ASN A 126 8.92 13.53 4.47
C ASN A 126 8.79 13.51 2.94
N PRO A 127 7.90 14.34 2.36
CA PRO A 127 7.70 14.40 0.91
C PRO A 127 8.98 14.70 0.11
N LYS A 128 10.01 15.32 0.72
CA LYS A 128 11.30 15.57 0.06
C LYS A 128 12.04 14.28 -0.33
N TYR A 129 11.69 13.15 0.26
CA TYR A 129 12.29 11.85 -0.03
C TYR A 129 11.45 10.99 -0.99
N ILE A 130 10.42 11.58 -1.60
CA ILE A 130 9.70 10.93 -2.70
C ILE A 130 10.65 10.87 -3.90
N VAL A 131 10.86 9.67 -4.41
CA VAL A 131 11.74 9.45 -5.57
C VAL A 131 10.97 9.61 -6.89
N ASP A 132 11.69 9.80 -7.99
CA ASP A 132 11.13 10.04 -9.32
C ASP A 132 11.23 8.82 -10.26
N HIS A 133 11.85 7.73 -9.81
CA HIS A 133 11.99 6.49 -10.58
C HIS A 133 10.97 5.43 -10.15
N PRO A 134 10.50 4.57 -11.07
CA PRO A 134 9.56 3.50 -10.74
C PRO A 134 10.08 2.55 -9.65
N ALA A 135 9.17 2.15 -8.77
CA ALA A 135 9.45 1.21 -7.69
C ALA A 135 9.18 -0.23 -8.15
N LYS A 136 10.23 -1.06 -8.19
CA LYS A 136 10.08 -2.48 -8.51
C LYS A 136 9.50 -3.25 -7.33
N ILE A 137 8.43 -3.99 -7.57
CA ILE A 137 7.82 -4.87 -6.58
C ILE A 137 8.75 -6.04 -6.27
N ASP A 138 8.91 -6.35 -4.99
CA ASP A 138 9.76 -7.44 -4.52
C ASP A 138 9.06 -8.29 -3.47
N PHE A 139 8.34 -9.32 -3.92
CA PHE A 139 7.61 -10.21 -3.02
C PHE A 139 8.51 -10.94 -2.01
N ASP A 140 9.80 -11.11 -2.30
CA ASP A 140 10.75 -11.70 -1.37
C ASP A 140 10.89 -10.81 -0.12
N LYS A 141 10.86 -9.48 -0.29
CA LYS A 141 10.80 -8.52 0.84
C LYS A 141 9.49 -8.61 1.61
N LEU A 142 8.37 -8.82 0.94
CA LEU A 142 7.10 -9.04 1.63
C LEU A 142 7.17 -10.28 2.52
N HIS A 143 7.69 -11.40 2.01
CA HIS A 143 7.89 -12.62 2.80
C HIS A 143 8.85 -12.40 3.97
N PHE A 144 9.94 -11.68 3.74
CA PHE A 144 10.89 -11.29 4.79
C PHE A 144 10.22 -10.48 5.91
N TYR A 145 9.49 -9.42 5.58
CA TYR A 145 8.79 -8.60 6.57
C TYR A 145 7.68 -9.39 7.27
N SER A 146 6.95 -10.23 6.55
CA SER A 146 5.92 -11.11 7.12
C SER A 146 6.51 -12.06 8.17
N SER A 147 7.65 -12.70 7.86
CA SER A 147 8.35 -13.59 8.79
C SER A 147 8.79 -12.85 10.06
N LYS A 148 9.42 -11.68 9.93
CA LYS A 148 9.87 -10.89 11.10
C LYS A 148 8.70 -10.41 11.95
N VAL A 149 7.66 -9.86 11.35
CA VAL A 149 6.48 -9.37 12.07
C VAL A 149 5.75 -10.53 12.76
N THR A 150 5.61 -11.67 12.09
CA THR A 150 4.98 -12.86 12.69
C THR A 150 5.76 -13.33 13.92
N LYS A 151 7.10 -13.38 13.85
CA LYS A 151 7.97 -13.72 15.00
C LYS A 151 7.78 -12.76 16.17
N GLU A 152 7.76 -11.45 15.90
CA GLU A 152 7.49 -10.42 16.91
C GLU A 152 6.10 -10.62 17.55
N HIS A 153 5.10 -10.90 16.72
CA HIS A 153 3.72 -11.04 17.14
C HIS A 153 3.44 -12.36 17.90
N VAL A 154 4.17 -13.43 17.61
CA VAL A 154 4.17 -14.67 18.43
C VAL A 154 4.61 -14.37 19.86
N ILE A 155 5.60 -13.50 20.05
CA ILE A 155 6.10 -13.11 21.38
C ILE A 155 5.11 -12.20 22.09
N ASN A 156 4.56 -11.21 21.38
CA ASN A 156 3.82 -10.12 22.00
C ASN A 156 2.29 -10.32 22.03
N ASN A 157 1.73 -11.15 21.14
CA ASN A 157 0.27 -11.29 20.98
C ASN A 157 -0.12 -12.63 20.31
N LEU A 158 0.28 -13.74 20.94
CA LEU A 158 -0.01 -15.10 20.48
C LEU A 158 -1.51 -15.42 20.27
N PRO A 159 -2.45 -15.01 21.14
CA PRO A 159 -3.87 -15.39 20.99
C PRO A 159 -4.51 -14.92 19.67
N SER A 160 -4.15 -13.72 19.21
CA SER A 160 -4.66 -13.20 17.94
C SER A 160 -4.13 -14.00 16.74
N LEU A 161 -2.90 -14.53 16.80
CA LEU A 161 -2.36 -15.40 15.76
C LEU A 161 -3.01 -16.78 15.75
N VAL A 162 -3.38 -17.31 16.92
CA VAL A 162 -4.15 -18.57 16.99
C VAL A 162 -5.47 -18.41 16.26
N THR A 163 -6.17 -17.29 16.50
CA THR A 163 -7.43 -16.96 15.82
C THR A 163 -7.24 -16.84 14.31
N LEU A 164 -6.20 -16.11 13.88
CA LEU A 164 -5.87 -15.96 12.47
C LEU A 164 -5.54 -17.31 11.82
N LEU A 165 -4.65 -18.10 12.43
CA LEU A 165 -4.25 -19.42 11.92
C LEU A 165 -5.46 -20.35 11.82
N ARG A 166 -6.34 -20.37 12.83
CA ARG A 166 -7.58 -21.14 12.79
C ARG A 166 -8.45 -20.72 11.60
N SER A 167 -8.64 -19.42 11.39
CA SER A 167 -9.42 -18.93 10.24
C SER A 167 -8.82 -19.34 8.88
N LEU A 168 -7.48 -19.38 8.78
CA LEU A 168 -6.78 -19.83 7.57
C LEU A 168 -6.95 -21.34 7.35
N ILE A 169 -6.91 -22.15 8.42
CA ILE A 169 -7.15 -23.60 8.35
C ILE A 169 -8.60 -23.87 7.93
N VAL A 170 -9.58 -23.19 8.53
CA VAL A 170 -11.00 -23.29 8.15
C VAL A 170 -11.17 -22.97 6.67
N LYS A 171 -10.58 -21.86 6.20
CA LYS A 171 -10.68 -21.45 4.80
C LYS A 171 -10.06 -22.47 3.84
N SER A 172 -8.95 -23.08 4.22
CA SER A 172 -8.16 -23.95 3.34
C SER A 172 -8.61 -25.41 3.36
N PHE A 173 -9.10 -25.89 4.50
CA PHE A 173 -9.39 -27.32 4.76
C PHE A 173 -10.77 -27.58 5.34
N GLY A 174 -11.55 -26.54 5.65
CA GLY A 174 -12.89 -26.64 6.23
C GLY A 174 -12.92 -26.75 7.76
N GLU A 175 -14.10 -26.51 8.34
CA GLU A 175 -14.33 -26.48 9.79
C GLU A 175 -13.98 -27.82 10.46
N ASN A 176 -14.33 -28.94 9.82
CA ASN A 176 -14.10 -30.30 10.34
C ASN A 176 -12.62 -30.62 10.58
N VAL A 177 -11.72 -30.01 9.80
CA VAL A 177 -10.27 -30.17 9.98
C VAL A 177 -9.78 -29.19 11.04
N ALA A 178 -10.23 -27.94 11.00
CA ALA A 178 -9.84 -26.93 11.97
C ALA A 178 -10.21 -27.32 13.41
N SER A 179 -11.36 -27.96 13.61
CA SER A 179 -11.84 -28.40 14.94
C SER A 179 -10.99 -29.52 15.55
N GLN A 180 -10.16 -30.22 14.76
CA GLN A 180 -9.27 -31.28 15.26
C GLN A 180 -8.05 -30.72 15.99
N PHE A 181 -7.72 -29.45 15.77
CA PHE A 181 -6.57 -28.80 16.37
C PHE A 181 -6.99 -27.94 17.57
N SER A 182 -6.51 -28.30 18.76
CA SER A 182 -6.69 -27.49 19.97
C SER A 182 -5.91 -26.16 19.86
N ASP A 183 -6.34 -25.15 20.62
CA ASP A 183 -5.60 -23.89 20.70
C ASP A 183 -4.17 -24.10 21.19
N ASP A 184 -3.93 -25.05 22.10
CA ASP A 184 -2.58 -25.33 22.60
C ASP A 184 -1.68 -25.97 21.54
N TYR A 185 -2.25 -26.81 20.66
CA TYR A 185 -1.52 -27.31 19.50
C TYR A 185 -1.18 -26.19 18.51
N LEU A 186 -2.13 -25.29 18.22
CA LEU A 186 -1.88 -24.14 17.35
C LEU A 186 -0.81 -23.19 17.94
N LYS A 187 -0.85 -22.94 19.26
CA LYS A 187 0.20 -22.21 19.97
C LYS A 187 1.55 -22.91 19.86
N PHE A 188 1.58 -24.24 20.00
CA PHE A 188 2.80 -25.03 19.85
C PHE A 188 3.39 -24.87 18.44
N VAL A 189 2.58 -24.99 17.39
CA VAL A 189 3.00 -24.81 15.99
C VAL A 189 3.56 -23.40 15.75
N LEU A 190 2.86 -22.37 16.22
CA LEU A 190 3.31 -20.97 16.08
C LEU A 190 4.65 -20.74 16.80
N ASN A 191 4.82 -21.27 18.00
CA ASN A 191 6.10 -21.20 18.72
C ASN A 191 7.22 -22.00 18.03
N TRP A 192 6.91 -23.17 17.47
CA TRP A 192 7.86 -23.97 16.71
C TRP A 192 8.34 -23.23 15.45
N SER A 193 7.42 -22.59 14.71
CA SER A 193 7.77 -21.83 13.50
C SER A 193 8.76 -20.68 13.73
N LYS A 194 8.85 -20.17 14.98
CA LYS A 194 9.86 -19.18 15.37
C LYS A 194 11.29 -19.74 15.25
N ALA A 195 11.47 -21.03 15.57
CA ALA A 195 12.78 -21.69 15.64
C ALA A 195 13.28 -22.15 14.26
N SER A 196 12.39 -22.61 13.38
CA SER A 196 12.76 -23.22 12.09
C SER A 196 13.23 -22.24 11.01
N ALA A 197 13.04 -20.93 11.20
CA ALA A 197 13.47 -19.89 10.26
C ALA A 197 14.86 -19.29 10.62
N ILE A 198 15.71 -20.07 11.28
CA ILE A 198 17.13 -19.76 11.61
C ILE A 198 18.09 -20.58 10.73
N SER A 199 17.59 -21.58 10.00
CA SER A 199 18.39 -22.46 9.16
C SER A 199 17.99 -22.36 7.69
N THR A 200 18.45 -21.29 7.02
CA THR A 200 18.79 -21.21 5.58
C THR A 200 19.43 -19.87 5.30
#